data_AF-A0A137Q8H8-F1
#
_entry.id   AF-A0A137Q8H8-F1
#
_cell.length_a   1.000
_cell.length_b   1.000
_cell.length_c   1.000
_cell.angle_alpha   90.00
_cell.angle_beta   90.00
_cell.angle_gamma   90.00
#
_symmetry.space_group_name_H-M   'P 1'
#
loop_
_entity.id
_entity.type
_entity.pdbx_description
1 polymer ?
#
loop_
_entity_poly.entity_id
_entity_poly.type
_entity_poly.pdbx_seq_one_letter_code
_entity_poly.pdbx_strand_id
1 'polypeptide(L)'
;MFAVRTLDLLGFNKCSTVVVTHYAIPLTICANSNQIAQMDMCLLHHPTMVLLVLIEDKTLSNRTNAESQVIAEAIATSQFNNQKQEEKGLVGLTTMTIPCITMSGTCLTFYLIPVTQELSTAVIGGVYPATETRALKCVTMAAHTHRVSEGMENTEYRKLALKRLLTFRMLAKSHWNLFLEGL
;
A
#
# COMPACT_ATOMS: atom_id res chain seq x y z
N MET A 1 2.55 17.35 6.43
CA MET A 1 2.96 15.99 6.85
C MET A 1 4.27 15.62 6.15
N PHE A 2 5.25 15.08 6.87
CA PHE A 2 6.59 14.79 6.36
C PHE A 2 6.58 13.76 5.21
N ALA A 3 5.77 12.70 5.33
CA ALA A 3 5.66 11.65 4.32
C ALA A 3 5.13 12.18 2.97
N VAL A 4 4.04 12.95 2.96
CA VAL A 4 3.49 13.56 1.74
C VAL A 4 4.54 14.39 1.00
N ARG A 5 5.22 15.28 1.72
CA ARG A 5 6.28 16.13 1.12
C ARG A 5 7.45 15.30 0.59
N THR A 6 7.81 14.22 1.29
CA THR A 6 8.86 13.31 0.82
C THR A 6 8.43 12.61 -0.46
N LEU A 7 7.20 12.09 -0.54
CA LEU A 7 6.69 11.44 -1.75
C LEU A 7 6.59 12.42 -2.93
N ASP A 8 6.14 13.65 -2.70
CA ASP A 8 6.11 14.71 -3.71
C ASP A 8 7.52 15.01 -4.24
N LEU A 9 8.49 15.27 -3.36
CA LEU A 9 9.88 15.55 -3.73
C LEU A 9 10.53 14.40 -4.48
N LEU A 10 10.21 13.17 -4.10
CA LEU A 10 10.69 11.97 -4.79
C LEU A 10 9.92 11.68 -6.07
N GLY A 11 8.92 12.49 -6.44
CA GLY A 11 8.19 12.44 -7.70
C GLY A 11 7.23 11.25 -7.81
N PHE A 12 6.54 10.91 -6.72
CA PHE A 12 5.37 10.03 -6.76
C PHE A 12 4.14 10.74 -7.32
N ASN A 13 4.06 12.06 -7.11
CA ASN A 13 3.02 12.93 -7.64
C ASN A 13 3.45 13.46 -9.03
N LYS A 14 2.78 13.01 -10.11
CA LYS A 14 3.10 13.36 -11.51
C LYS A 14 1.86 13.25 -12.39
N CYS A 15 1.57 14.26 -13.22
CA CYS A 15 0.55 14.36 -14.28
C CYS A 15 -0.82 13.69 -14.02
N SER A 16 -0.86 12.38 -13.85
CA SER A 16 -2.03 11.53 -13.63
C SER A 16 -2.08 10.86 -12.25
N THR A 17 -1.07 11.04 -11.38
CA THR A 17 -1.03 10.50 -10.03
C THR A 17 -1.01 11.58 -8.97
N VAL A 18 -1.78 11.39 -7.89
CA VAL A 18 -1.87 12.33 -6.77
C VAL A 18 -1.77 11.59 -5.44
N VAL A 19 -0.99 12.14 -4.51
CA VAL A 19 -0.92 11.62 -3.14
C VAL A 19 -2.09 12.19 -2.35
N VAL A 20 -2.89 11.33 -1.74
CA VAL A 20 -4.07 11.69 -0.94
C VAL A 20 -3.87 11.16 0.49
N THR A 21 -4.30 11.95 1.46
CA THR A 21 -4.32 11.58 2.89
C THR A 21 -5.75 11.27 3.32
N HIS A 22 -5.93 10.33 4.26
CA HIS A 22 -7.23 9.98 4.85
C HIS A 22 -8.28 9.57 3.79
N TYR A 23 -7.89 8.72 2.86
CA TYR A 23 -8.78 8.24 1.81
C TYR A 23 -9.56 7.01 2.27
N ALA A 24 -10.89 7.12 2.27
CA ALA A 24 -11.80 6.04 2.62
C ALA A 24 -12.16 5.25 1.36
N ILE A 25 -11.94 3.94 1.37
CA ILE A 25 -12.46 3.05 0.32
C ILE A 25 -13.42 2.01 0.89
N PRO A 26 -14.48 1.63 0.15
CA PRO A 26 -15.31 0.49 0.51
C PRO A 26 -14.48 -0.79 0.61
N LEU A 27 -14.81 -1.62 1.59
CA LEU A 27 -14.27 -2.97 1.77
C LEU A 27 -15.45 -3.91 1.96
N THR A 28 -15.46 -5.03 1.24
CA THR A 28 -16.41 -6.12 1.48
C THR A 28 -15.70 -7.26 2.19
N ILE A 29 -16.20 -7.60 3.39
CA ILE A 29 -15.65 -8.65 4.24
C ILE A 29 -16.78 -9.36 4.99
N CYS A 30 -16.71 -10.70 5.07
CA CYS A 30 -17.73 -11.52 5.76
C CYS A 30 -19.18 -11.19 5.33
N ALA A 31 -19.41 -11.07 4.02
CA ALA A 31 -20.66 -10.70 3.36
C ALA A 31 -21.20 -9.31 3.75
N ASN A 32 -20.38 -8.46 4.37
CA ASN A 32 -20.72 -7.10 4.73
C ASN A 32 -19.97 -6.10 3.84
N SER A 33 -20.71 -5.41 2.96
CA SER A 33 -20.20 -4.37 2.07
C SER A 33 -20.24 -2.96 2.64
N ASN A 34 -20.71 -2.79 3.89
CA ASN A 34 -20.77 -1.49 4.57
C ASN A 34 -19.49 -1.16 5.34
N GLN A 35 -18.44 -1.97 5.19
CA GLN A 35 -17.15 -1.72 5.83
C GLN A 35 -16.33 -0.74 5.01
N ILE A 36 -15.48 0.03 5.69
CA ILE A 36 -14.62 1.04 5.08
C ILE A 36 -13.19 0.79 5.54
N ALA A 37 -12.26 0.73 4.59
CA ALA A 37 -10.83 0.81 4.89
C ALA A 37 -10.41 2.28 4.83
N GLN A 38 -10.00 2.82 5.98
CA GLN A 38 -9.50 4.19 6.10
C GLN A 38 -7.98 4.19 5.92
N MET A 39 -7.52 4.56 4.73
CA MET A 39 -6.09 4.67 4.46
C MET A 39 -5.51 5.93 5.08
N ASP A 40 -4.31 5.82 5.65
CA ASP A 40 -3.60 6.98 6.18
C ASP A 40 -3.13 7.87 5.02
N MET A 41 -2.51 7.25 4.00
CA MET A 41 -2.21 7.88 2.72
C MET A 41 -2.27 6.88 1.58
N CYS A 42 -2.56 7.35 0.38
CA CYS A 42 -2.47 6.55 -0.83
C CYS A 42 -2.02 7.37 -2.04
N LEU A 43 -1.51 6.70 -3.06
CA LEU A 43 -1.31 7.29 -4.38
C LEU A 43 -2.47 6.90 -5.27
N LEU A 44 -3.23 7.87 -5.75
CA LEU A 44 -4.32 7.65 -6.70
C LEU A 44 -3.85 7.88 -8.13
N HIS A 45 -4.47 7.18 -9.07
CA HIS A 45 -4.41 7.44 -10.51
C HIS A 45 -5.78 7.81 -11.04
N HIS A 46 -5.84 8.87 -11.84
CA HIS A 46 -7.09 9.50 -12.26
C HIS A 46 -8.03 8.53 -13.03
N PRO A 47 -9.35 8.51 -12.74
CA PRO A 47 -9.99 9.32 -11.70
C PRO A 47 -9.92 8.71 -10.29
N THR A 48 -9.79 7.39 -10.09
CA THR A 48 -9.96 6.78 -8.76
C THR A 48 -9.25 5.42 -8.54
N MET A 49 -8.16 5.11 -9.23
CA MET A 49 -7.45 3.83 -8.96
C MET A 49 -6.41 4.02 -7.86
N VAL A 50 -6.45 3.21 -6.80
CA VAL A 50 -5.44 3.23 -5.75
C VAL A 50 -4.23 2.42 -6.20
N LEU A 51 -3.09 3.09 -6.33
CA LEU A 51 -1.84 2.51 -6.80
C LEU A 51 -0.93 2.12 -5.64
N LEU A 52 -0.70 3.03 -4.70
CA LEU A 52 0.16 2.83 -3.53
C LEU A 52 -0.66 2.99 -2.26
N VAL A 53 -0.38 2.16 -1.27
CA VAL A 53 -0.86 2.37 0.09
C VAL A 53 0.31 2.78 0.96
N LEU A 54 0.14 3.83 1.78
CA LEU A 54 1.10 4.19 2.81
C LEU A 54 0.39 4.32 4.16
N ILE A 55 0.90 3.56 5.12
CA ILE A 55 0.40 3.50 6.49
C ILE A 55 1.37 4.23 7.39
N GLU A 56 0.86 5.20 8.14
CA GLU A 56 1.65 5.92 9.14
C GLU A 56 1.37 5.33 10.53
N ASP A 57 2.41 5.24 11.34
CA ASP A 57 2.31 4.78 12.72
C ASP A 57 1.39 5.68 13.55
N LYS A 58 0.28 5.10 14.00
CA LYS A 58 -0.70 5.70 14.90
C LYS A 58 -0.15 5.61 16.32
N THR A 59 0.83 6.49 16.60
CA THR A 59 1.53 6.49 17.88
C THR A 59 0.58 6.52 19.09
N LEU A 60 0.92 5.70 20.09
CA LEU A 60 0.55 5.76 21.52
C LEU A 60 -0.74 5.09 22.03
N SER A 61 -1.80 4.82 21.24
CA SER A 61 -3.04 4.21 21.78
C SER A 61 -3.48 2.88 21.18
N ASN A 62 -3.03 2.54 19.97
CA ASN A 62 -3.47 1.33 19.28
C ASN A 62 -2.26 0.57 18.76
N ARG A 63 -1.91 -0.53 19.44
CA ARG A 63 -0.97 -1.54 18.93
C ARG A 63 -1.62 -2.34 17.79
N THR A 64 -2.11 -1.66 16.75
CA THR A 64 -2.52 -2.36 15.55
C THR A 64 -1.25 -2.91 14.89
N ASN A 65 -1.22 -4.20 14.63
CA ASN A 65 -0.11 -4.81 13.90
C ASN A 65 -0.05 -4.16 12.50
N ALA A 66 0.99 -3.36 12.24
CA ALA A 66 1.17 -2.67 10.96
C ALA A 66 1.11 -3.63 9.77
N GLU A 67 1.57 -4.87 9.95
CA GLU A 67 1.47 -5.90 8.90
C GLU A 67 0.02 -6.29 8.63
N SER A 68 -0.81 -6.47 9.66
CA SER A 68 -2.23 -6.75 9.49
C SER A 68 -2.95 -5.62 8.76
N GLN A 69 -2.61 -4.36 9.08
CA GLN A 69 -3.17 -3.20 8.39
C GLN A 69 -2.73 -3.15 6.92
N VAL A 70 -1.45 -3.41 6.63
CA VAL A 70 -0.93 -3.50 5.24
C VAL A 70 -1.71 -4.54 4.43
N ILE A 71 -1.91 -5.74 4.99
CA ILE A 71 -2.63 -6.82 4.29
C ILE A 71 -4.09 -6.42 4.06
N ALA A 72 -4.77 -5.88 5.08
CA ALA A 72 -6.17 -5.47 4.98
C ALA A 72 -6.36 -4.35 3.94
N GLU A 73 -5.53 -3.31 3.97
CA GLU A 73 -5.61 -2.19 3.02
C GLU A 73 -5.23 -2.61 1.59
N ALA A 74 -4.31 -3.56 1.42
CA ALA A 74 -4.02 -4.15 0.12
C ALA A 74 -5.22 -4.92 -0.45
N ILE A 75 -5.91 -5.72 0.37
CA ILE A 75 -7.12 -6.44 -0.06
C ILE A 75 -8.23 -5.45 -0.42
N ALA A 76 -8.47 -4.46 0.44
CA ALA A 76 -9.46 -3.41 0.18
C ALA A 76 -9.16 -2.68 -1.15
N THR A 77 -7.88 -2.34 -1.37
CA THR A 77 -7.41 -1.70 -2.61
C THR A 77 -7.73 -2.55 -3.84
N SER A 78 -7.43 -3.85 -3.79
CA SER A 78 -7.69 -4.77 -4.90
C SER A 78 -9.19 -4.88 -5.22
N GLN A 79 -10.03 -5.03 -4.18
CA GLN A 79 -11.49 -5.04 -4.33
C GLN A 79 -12.00 -3.74 -4.97
N PHE A 80 -11.58 -2.61 -4.43
CA PHE A 80 -11.99 -1.30 -4.92
C PHE A 80 -11.56 -1.05 -6.37
N ASN A 81 -10.31 -1.37 -6.71
CA ASN A 81 -9.81 -1.20 -8.07
C ASN A 81 -10.52 -2.12 -9.07
N ASN A 82 -10.81 -3.37 -8.70
CA ASN A 82 -11.57 -4.28 -9.56
C ASN A 82 -13.01 -3.80 -9.75
N GLN A 83 -13.67 -3.33 -8.70
CA GLN A 83 -14.99 -2.70 -8.81
C GLN A 83 -14.95 -1.50 -9.78
N LYS A 84 -13.91 -0.66 -9.69
CA LYS A 84 -13.71 0.47 -10.62
C LYS A 84 -13.41 0.04 -12.06
N GLN A 85 -12.88 -1.15 -12.29
CA GLN A 85 -12.76 -1.71 -13.63
C GLN A 85 -14.11 -2.19 -14.16
N GLU A 86 -14.88 -2.89 -13.33
CA GLU A 86 -16.22 -3.38 -13.68
C GLU A 86 -17.18 -2.23 -13.99
N GLU A 87 -17.13 -1.13 -13.22
CA GLU A 87 -17.87 0.11 -13.50
C GLU A 87 -17.53 0.72 -14.87
N LYS A 88 -16.32 0.45 -15.39
CA LYS A 88 -15.87 0.85 -16.73
C LYS A 88 -16.18 -0.19 -17.82
N GLY A 89 -16.82 -1.30 -17.47
CA GLY A 89 -17.08 -2.42 -18.38
C GLY A 89 -15.86 -3.28 -18.68
N LEU A 90 -14.78 -3.15 -17.91
CA LEU A 90 -13.57 -3.97 -18.02
C LEU A 90 -13.68 -5.20 -17.10
N VAL A 91 -12.99 -6.27 -17.47
CA VAL A 91 -12.90 -7.47 -16.63
C VAL A 91 -11.93 -7.20 -15.47
N GLY A 92 -12.36 -7.46 -14.23
CA GLY A 92 -11.50 -7.34 -13.06
C GLY A 92 -10.25 -8.20 -13.16
N LEU A 93 -9.14 -7.74 -12.57
CA LEU A 93 -7.89 -8.50 -12.58
C LEU A 93 -7.98 -9.71 -11.64
N THR A 94 -7.52 -10.85 -12.14
CA THR A 94 -7.42 -12.09 -11.36
C THR A 94 -6.32 -12.03 -10.30
N THR A 95 -5.29 -11.20 -10.51
CA THR A 95 -4.22 -10.93 -9.55
C THR A 95 -3.76 -9.49 -9.67
N MET A 96 -3.66 -8.79 -8.54
CA MET A 96 -3.16 -7.43 -8.45
C MET A 96 -2.12 -7.34 -7.32
N THR A 97 -0.89 -6.98 -7.66
CA THR A 97 0.15 -6.72 -6.65
C THR A 97 0.04 -5.29 -6.16
N ILE A 98 -0.31 -5.12 -4.88
CA ILE A 98 -0.41 -3.81 -4.23
C ILE A 98 0.91 -3.48 -3.52
N PRO A 99 1.65 -2.46 -3.98
CA PRO A 99 2.80 -1.94 -3.25
C PRO A 99 2.31 -1.17 -2.02
N CYS A 100 2.91 -1.45 -0.88
CA CYS A 100 2.61 -0.76 0.37
C CYS A 100 3.87 -0.26 1.06
N ILE A 101 3.75 0.83 1.82
CA ILE A 101 4.81 1.38 2.66
C ILE A 101 4.24 1.55 4.06
N THR A 102 4.99 1.14 5.08
CA THR A 102 4.71 1.53 6.47
C THR A 102 5.80 2.46 6.95
N MET A 103 5.41 3.44 7.77
CA MET A 103 6.34 4.35 8.43
C MET A 103 6.13 4.29 9.94
N SER A 104 7.08 3.70 10.67
CA SER A 104 7.11 3.75 12.15
C SER A 104 8.13 4.77 12.63
N GLY A 105 7.64 5.84 13.23
CA GLY A 105 8.41 7.07 13.41
C GLY A 105 8.93 7.58 12.05
N THR A 106 10.23 7.41 11.80
CA THR A 106 10.88 7.73 10.53
C THR A 106 11.42 6.51 9.78
N CYS A 107 11.16 5.32 10.33
CA CYS A 107 11.63 4.06 9.76
C CYS A 107 10.65 3.52 8.72
N LEU A 108 11.16 3.18 7.53
CA LEU A 108 10.35 2.72 6.41
C LEU A 108 10.48 1.20 6.19
N THR A 109 9.34 0.54 6.06
CA THR A 109 9.25 -0.85 5.58
C THR A 109 8.38 -0.91 4.33
N PHE A 110 8.86 -1.62 3.33
CA PHE A 110 8.22 -1.75 2.02
C PHE A 110 7.63 -3.13 1.84
N TYR A 111 6.48 -3.21 1.18
CA TYR A 111 5.77 -4.45 0.94
C TYR A 111 5.28 -4.56 -0.51
N LEU A 112 5.26 -5.78 -1.04
CA LEU A 112 4.50 -6.13 -2.25
C LEU A 112 3.52 -7.23 -1.87
N ILE A 113 2.22 -6.94 -2.00
CA ILE A 113 1.15 -7.86 -1.61
C ILE A 113 0.43 -8.33 -2.87
N PRO A 114 0.68 -9.56 -3.36
CA PRO A 114 -0.06 -10.12 -4.49
C PRO A 114 -1.46 -10.53 -4.03
N VAL A 115 -2.48 -9.73 -4.33
CA VAL A 115 -3.87 -10.04 -3.99
C VAL A 115 -4.52 -10.75 -5.17
N THR A 116 -4.88 -12.01 -4.97
CA THR A 116 -5.62 -12.80 -5.97
C THR A 116 -7.12 -12.61 -5.82
N GLN A 117 -7.88 -12.88 -6.89
CA GLN A 117 -9.33 -12.93 -6.83
C GLN A 117 -9.83 -14.00 -5.85
N GLU A 118 -9.13 -15.13 -5.74
CA GLU A 118 -9.43 -16.17 -4.74
C GLU A 118 -9.32 -15.62 -3.32
N LEU A 119 -8.22 -14.92 -2.99
CA LEU A 119 -8.04 -14.29 -1.68
C LEU A 119 -9.14 -13.26 -1.42
N SER A 120 -9.44 -12.41 -2.40
CA SER A 120 -10.49 -11.41 -2.28
C SER A 120 -11.86 -12.04 -2.03
N THR A 121 -12.20 -13.09 -2.77
CA THR A 121 -13.45 -13.84 -2.62
C THR A 121 -13.53 -14.54 -1.26
N ALA A 122 -12.42 -15.11 -0.78
CA ALA A 122 -12.36 -15.73 0.53
C ALA A 122 -12.63 -14.71 1.65
N VAL A 123 -12.02 -13.53 1.56
CA VAL A 123 -12.24 -12.41 2.51
C VAL A 123 -13.68 -11.92 2.45
N ILE A 124 -14.24 -11.74 1.24
CA ILE A 124 -15.65 -11.40 1.03
C ILE A 124 -16.55 -12.45 1.70
N GLY A 125 -16.25 -13.73 1.54
CA GLY A 125 -17.03 -14.82 2.15
C GLY A 125 -16.79 -15.03 3.64
N GLY A 126 -15.77 -14.40 4.23
CA GLY A 126 -15.34 -14.66 5.60
C GLY A 126 -14.78 -16.08 5.79
N VAL A 127 -14.20 -16.66 4.73
CA VAL A 127 -13.64 -18.01 4.72
C VAL A 127 -12.12 -17.97 4.55
N TYR A 128 -11.45 -19.06 4.93
CA TYR A 128 -10.01 -19.20 4.75
C TYR A 128 -9.70 -19.49 3.27
N PRO A 129 -8.75 -18.79 2.63
CA PRO A 129 -8.36 -19.07 1.25
C PRO A 129 -7.68 -20.43 1.14
N ALA A 130 -7.89 -21.16 0.03
CA ALA A 130 -7.25 -22.45 -0.17
C ALA A 130 -5.76 -22.27 -0.53
N THR A 131 -5.44 -21.20 -1.26
CA THR A 131 -4.09 -20.85 -1.67
C THR A 131 -3.43 -19.85 -0.71
N GLU A 132 -2.22 -20.19 -0.24
CA GLU A 132 -1.40 -19.28 0.56
C GLU A 132 -0.95 -18.07 -0.27
N THR A 133 -1.11 -16.86 0.30
CA THR A 133 -0.60 -15.63 -0.29
C THR A 133 0.71 -15.21 0.37
N ARG A 134 1.77 -15.09 -0.43
CA ARG A 134 3.11 -14.72 0.05
C ARG A 134 3.40 -13.23 -0.19
N ALA A 135 3.42 -12.46 0.89
CA ALA A 135 3.82 -11.06 0.87
C ALA A 135 5.36 -10.92 0.87
N LEU A 136 5.89 -10.04 0.03
CA LEU A 136 7.31 -9.66 0.09
C LEU A 136 7.47 -8.47 1.02
N LYS A 137 8.45 -8.52 1.92
CA LYS A 137 8.75 -7.48 2.91
C LYS A 137 10.22 -7.08 2.81
N CYS A 138 10.49 -5.77 2.77
CA CYS A 138 11.84 -5.21 2.78
C CYS A 138 11.95 -4.18 3.90
N VAL A 139 12.68 -4.54 4.98
CA VAL A 139 12.89 -3.67 6.14
C VAL A 139 14.13 -2.82 5.93
N THR A 140 14.01 -1.51 6.11
CA THR A 140 15.16 -0.60 6.14
C THR A 140 15.80 -0.64 7.50
N MET A 141 16.93 -1.35 7.62
CA MET A 141 17.79 -1.35 8.80
C MET A 141 19.15 -0.79 8.42
N ALA A 142 19.67 0.16 9.21
CA ALA A 142 21.09 0.50 9.13
C ALA A 142 21.89 -0.47 10.01
N ALA A 143 23.13 -0.79 9.58
CA ALA A 143 23.96 -1.82 10.22
C ALA A 143 24.30 -1.55 11.70
N HIS A 144 24.04 -0.35 12.23
CA HIS A 144 24.46 0.09 13.57
C HIS A 144 23.32 0.71 14.39
N THR A 145 22.08 0.72 13.88
CA THR A 145 20.94 1.33 14.59
C THR A 145 20.28 0.29 15.50
N HIS A 146 20.56 0.34 16.80
CA HIS A 146 19.95 -0.54 17.80
C HIS A 146 18.55 -0.08 18.23
N ARG A 147 18.13 1.13 17.86
CA ARG A 147 16.83 1.70 18.25
C ARG A 147 16.07 2.27 17.04
N VAL A 148 14.78 1.95 16.97
CA VAL A 148 13.82 2.50 15.98
C VAL A 148 13.72 4.03 16.05
N SER A 149 14.09 4.62 17.20
CA SER A 149 14.07 6.07 17.44
C SER A 149 15.11 6.86 16.65
N GLU A 150 16.17 6.22 16.13
CA GLU A 150 17.27 6.93 15.45
C GLU A 150 17.00 7.26 13.97
N GLY A 151 15.90 6.73 13.40
CA GLY A 151 15.59 6.68 11.96
C GLY A 151 16.22 7.78 11.08
N MET A 152 15.55 8.91 10.88
CA MET A 152 16.07 10.02 10.06
C MET A 152 17.22 10.81 10.73
N GLU A 153 17.56 10.59 12.00
CA GLU A 153 18.68 11.29 12.64
C GLU A 153 20.02 10.79 12.09
N ASN A 154 20.09 9.49 11.75
CA ASN A 154 21.26 8.88 11.16
C ASN A 154 21.39 9.20 9.66
N THR A 155 22.50 9.82 9.26
CA THR A 155 22.77 10.20 7.86
C THR A 155 22.85 9.01 6.90
N GLU A 156 23.44 7.89 7.33
CA GLU A 156 23.55 6.68 6.50
C GLU A 156 22.19 6.01 6.35
N TYR A 157 21.37 6.00 7.41
CA TYR A 157 19.98 5.58 7.33
C TYR A 157 19.20 6.45 6.35
N ARG A 158 19.28 7.78 6.45
CA ARG A 158 18.61 8.71 5.54
C ARG A 158 18.95 8.43 4.08
N LYS A 159 20.25 8.29 3.75
CA LYS A 159 20.69 7.94 2.40
C LYS A 159 20.10 6.62 1.93
N LEU A 160 20.12 5.59 2.78
CA LEU A 160 19.57 4.28 2.47
C LEU A 160 18.05 4.31 2.27
N ALA A 161 17.32 4.98 3.15
CA ALA A 161 15.87 5.12 3.12
C ALA A 161 15.41 5.85 1.84
N LEU A 162 16.05 6.98 1.51
CA LEU A 162 15.75 7.72 0.29
C LEU A 162 16.09 6.91 -0.98
N LYS A 163 17.24 6.22 -0.99
CA LYS A 163 17.59 5.32 -2.10
C LYS A 163 16.55 4.22 -2.28
N ARG A 164 16.13 3.58 -1.18
CA ARG A 164 15.11 2.52 -1.21
C ARG A 164 13.75 3.05 -1.64
N LEU A 165 13.33 4.23 -1.18
CA LEU A 165 12.10 4.88 -1.65
C LEU A 165 12.13 5.10 -3.16
N LEU A 166 13.24 5.61 -3.69
CA LEU A 166 13.39 5.83 -5.14
C LEU A 166 13.35 4.52 -5.93
N THR A 167 14.07 3.49 -5.48
CA THR A 167 14.05 2.16 -6.12
C THR A 167 12.66 1.53 -6.02
N PHE A 168 12.02 1.61 -4.86
CA PHE A 168 10.69 1.08 -4.64
C PHE A 168 9.64 1.80 -5.48
N ARG A 169 9.75 3.11 -5.69
CA ARG A 169 8.89 3.84 -6.63
C ARG A 169 8.95 3.24 -8.03
N MET A 170 10.15 2.95 -8.52
CA MET A 170 10.34 2.36 -9.85
C MET A 170 9.71 0.96 -9.93
N LEU A 171 9.91 0.15 -8.89
CA LEU A 171 9.32 -1.19 -8.76
C LEU A 171 7.79 -1.13 -8.67
N ALA A 172 7.25 -0.27 -7.82
CA ALA A 172 5.82 -0.05 -7.67
C ALA A 172 5.19 0.39 -9.01
N LYS A 173 5.84 1.31 -9.72
CA LYS A 173 5.40 1.73 -11.05
C LYS A 173 5.36 0.58 -12.05
N SER A 174 6.34 -0.34 -12.03
CA SER A 174 6.26 -1.52 -12.92
C SER A 174 5.07 -2.43 -12.63
N HIS A 175 4.64 -2.55 -11.37
CA HIS A 175 3.44 -3.32 -11.03
C HIS A 175 2.15 -2.61 -11.48
N TRP A 176 2.11 -1.28 -11.41
CA TRP A 176 0.93 -0.52 -11.83
C TRP A 176 0.84 -0.36 -13.34
N ASN A 177 1.96 -0.26 -14.05
CA ASN A 177 1.94 -0.21 -15.51
C ASN A 177 1.30 -1.48 -16.09
N LEU A 178 1.58 -2.67 -15.54
CA LEU A 178 0.90 -3.91 -15.96
C LEU A 178 -0.62 -3.83 -15.80
N PHE A 179 -1.09 -3.08 -14.80
CA PHE A 179 -2.51 -2.85 -14.56
C PHE A 179 -3.09 -1.72 -15.45
N LEU A 180 -2.33 -0.66 -15.69
CA LEU A 180 -2.75 0.51 -16.47
C LEU A 180 -2.61 0.31 -17.99
N GLU A 181 -1.78 -0.63 -18.45
CA GLU A 181 -1.61 -0.96 -19.88
C GLU A 181 -2.79 -1.78 -20.45
N GLY A 182 -3.69 -2.27 -19.57
CA GLY A 182 -4.97 -2.88 -19.95
C GLY A 182 -6.16 -1.91 -19.92
N LEU A 183 -5.92 -0.61 -19.71
CA LEU A 183 -6.93 0.47 -19.60
C LEU A 183 -7.03 1.31 -20.88
#